data_AF-A0AAN6EVS7-F1
#
_entry.id   AF-A0AAN6EVS7-F1
#
_cell.length_a   1.000
_cell.length_b   1.000
_cell.length_c   1.000
_cell.angle_alpha   90.00
_cell.angle_beta   90.00
_cell.angle_gamma   90.00
#
_symmetry.space_group_name_H-M   'P 1'
#
loop_
_entity.id
_entity.type
_entity.pdbx_description
1 polymer ?
#
loop_
_entity_poly.entity_id
_entity_poly.type
_entity_poly.pdbx_seq_one_letter_code
_entity_poly.pdbx_strand_id
1 'polypeptide(L)'
;MEHLTELYSTAKDEFEIAAEETEKKTVYAADDREAAQEALKALKDAFEKAVKESNPEVGKEIQSRVGQRIRELENAVKAMEEMAMED
;
A
#
# COMPACT_ATOMS: atom_id res chain seq x y z
N MET A 1 -8.17 3.05 -14.47
CA MET A 1 -8.11 3.78 -13.19
C MET A 1 -8.87 3.06 -12.09
N GLU A 2 -10.07 2.51 -12.34
CA GLU A 2 -10.86 1.76 -11.34
C GLU A 2 -10.06 0.67 -10.63
N HIS A 3 -9.33 -0.18 -11.37
CA HIS A 3 -8.49 -1.23 -10.77
C HIS A 3 -7.42 -0.71 -9.79
N LEU A 4 -6.79 0.44 -10.07
CA LEU A 4 -5.81 1.03 -9.14
C LEU A 4 -6.50 1.58 -7.88
N THR A 5 -7.72 2.10 -8.01
CA THR A 5 -8.52 2.57 -6.88
C THR A 5 -8.92 1.39 -5.99
N GLU A 6 -9.34 0.27 -6.57
CA GLU A 6 -9.70 -0.95 -5.82
C GLU A 6 -8.50 -1.53 -5.07
N LEU A 7 -7.35 -1.65 -5.73
CA LEU A 7 -6.11 -2.10 -5.09
C LEU A 7 -5.66 -1.13 -3.99
N TYR A 8 -5.86 0.17 -4.19
CA TYR A 8 -5.55 1.16 -3.17
C TYR A 8 -6.45 1.01 -1.94
N SER A 9 -7.76 0.85 -2.13
CA SER A 9 -8.68 0.59 -1.02
C SER A 9 -8.30 -0.68 -0.27
N THR A 10 -8.00 -1.76 -0.99
CA THR A 10 -7.57 -3.04 -0.39
C THR A 10 -6.29 -2.85 0.43
N ALA A 11 -5.24 -2.25 -0.14
CA ALA A 11 -3.98 -2.03 0.57
C ALA A 11 -4.12 -1.10 1.78
N LYS A 12 -5.06 -0.15 1.73
CA LYS A 12 -5.37 0.74 2.86
C LYS A 12 -6.11 0.00 3.97
N ASP A 13 -7.09 -0.83 3.64
CA ASP A 13 -7.86 -1.61 4.60
C ASP A 13 -6.95 -2.61 5.33
N GLU A 14 -6.11 -3.35 4.59
CA GLU A 14 -5.14 -4.28 5.17
C GLU A 14 -4.12 -3.55 6.06
N PHE A 15 -3.64 -2.37 5.65
CA PHE A 15 -2.78 -1.55 6.50
C PHE A 15 -3.46 -1.11 7.80
N GLU A 16 -4.74 -0.70 7.75
CA GLU A 16 -5.47 -0.29 8.95
C GLU A 16 -5.63 -1.44 9.95
N ILE A 17 -5.92 -2.65 9.46
CA ILE A 17 -5.97 -3.87 10.28
C ILE A 17 -4.59 -4.16 10.87
N ALA A 18 -3.56 -4.20 10.03
CA ALA A 18 -2.20 -4.49 10.47
C ALA A 18 -1.68 -3.50 11.51
N ALA A 19 -1.97 -2.21 11.33
CA ALA A 19 -1.57 -1.16 12.27
C ALA A 19 -2.28 -1.33 13.63
N GLU A 20 -3.59 -1.59 13.62
CA GLU A 20 -4.38 -1.82 14.84
C GLU A 20 -3.90 -3.07 15.59
N GLU A 21 -3.66 -4.18 14.89
CA GLU A 21 -3.24 -5.44 15.49
C GLU A 21 -1.79 -5.35 16.02
N THR A 22 -0.92 -4.61 15.32
CA THR A 22 0.45 -4.28 15.77
C THR A 22 0.43 -3.44 17.04
N GLU A 23 -0.38 -2.37 17.09
CA GLU A 23 -0.51 -1.53 18.29
C GLU A 23 -1.01 -2.33 19.50
N LYS A 24 -1.93 -3.27 19.26
CA LYS A 24 -2.47 -4.15 20.30
C LYS A 24 -1.57 -5.34 20.64
N LYS A 25 -0.45 -5.53 19.93
CA LYS A 25 0.49 -6.64 20.10
C LYS A 25 -0.19 -8.01 20.07
N THR A 26 -1.12 -8.19 19.14
CA THR A 26 -1.86 -9.46 19.04
C THR A 26 -1.00 -10.54 18.39
N VAL A 27 -1.46 -11.79 18.48
CA VAL A 27 -0.81 -12.92 17.81
C VAL A 27 -0.94 -12.86 16.28
N TYR A 28 -1.89 -12.07 15.76
CA TYR A 28 -2.18 -11.94 14.33
C TYR A 28 -1.35 -10.82 13.67
N ALA A 29 -0.81 -9.89 14.47
CA ALA A 29 -0.06 -8.73 13.99
C ALA A 29 1.08 -9.04 13.02
N ALA A 30 1.71 -10.22 13.07
CA ALA A 30 2.73 -10.59 12.08
C ALA A 30 2.11 -10.91 10.71
N ASP A 31 1.06 -11.72 10.69
CA ASP A 31 0.36 -12.14 9.48
C ASP A 31 -0.36 -10.95 8.82
N ASP A 32 -0.98 -10.08 9.62
CA ASP A 32 -1.66 -8.88 9.10
C ASP A 32 -0.67 -7.89 8.47
N ARG A 33 0.53 -7.74 9.06
CA ARG A 33 1.60 -6.92 8.45
C ARG A 33 2.07 -7.50 7.12
N GLU A 34 2.19 -8.82 7.01
CA GLU A 34 2.51 -9.48 5.74
C GLU A 34 1.41 -9.22 4.69
N ALA A 35 0.12 -9.33 5.08
CA ALA A 35 -1.00 -9.01 4.19
C ALA A 35 -0.97 -7.56 3.69
N ALA A 36 -0.69 -6.59 4.57
CA ALA A 36 -0.54 -5.19 4.20
C ALA A 36 0.63 -4.97 3.23
N GLN A 37 1.78 -5.64 3.44
CA GLN A 37 2.92 -5.60 2.52
C GLN A 37 2.57 -6.18 1.14
N GLU A 38 1.89 -7.32 1.10
CA GLU A 38 1.48 -7.97 -0.16
C GLU A 38 0.49 -7.10 -0.94
N ALA A 39 -0.51 -6.53 -0.27
CA ALA A 39 -1.49 -5.65 -0.91
C ALA A 39 -0.84 -4.36 -1.45
N LEU A 40 0.07 -3.74 -0.68
CA LEU A 40 0.86 -2.60 -1.14
C LEU A 40 1.73 -2.97 -2.35
N LYS A 41 2.36 -4.14 -2.34
CA LYS A 41 3.16 -4.62 -3.47
C LYS A 41 2.29 -4.78 -4.72
N ALA A 42 1.12 -5.42 -4.61
CA ALA A 42 0.19 -5.59 -5.73
C ALA A 42 -0.24 -4.24 -6.32
N LEU A 43 -0.54 -3.26 -5.47
CA LEU A 43 -0.83 -1.89 -5.87
C LEU A 43 0.33 -1.23 -6.62
N LYS A 44 1.56 -1.36 -6.11
CA LYS A 44 2.77 -0.78 -6.74
C LYS A 44 3.04 -1.41 -8.10
N ASP A 45 2.94 -2.74 -8.21
CA ASP A 45 3.14 -3.47 -9.47
C ASP A 45 2.09 -3.04 -10.51
N ALA A 46 0.81 -2.95 -10.11
CA ALA A 46 -0.25 -2.49 -10.99
C ALA A 46 -0.07 -1.02 -11.41
N PHE A 47 0.38 -0.16 -10.50
CA PHE A 47 0.67 1.24 -10.78
C PHE A 47 1.81 1.40 -11.79
N GLU A 48 2.92 0.69 -11.58
CA GLU A 48 4.06 0.73 -12.51
C GLU A 48 3.65 0.25 -13.90
N LYS A 49 2.91 -0.86 -13.95
CA LYS A 49 2.36 -1.39 -15.21
C LYS A 49 1.46 -0.38 -15.90
N ALA A 50 0.52 0.22 -15.17
CA ALA A 50 -0.42 1.20 -15.71
C ALA A 50 0.30 2.44 -16.27
N VAL A 51 1.35 2.92 -15.61
CA VAL A 51 2.16 4.04 -16.08
C VAL A 51 2.94 3.67 -17.34
N LYS A 52 3.56 2.48 -17.36
CA LYS A 52 4.43 2.03 -18.45
C LYS A 52 3.68 1.66 -19.73
N GLU A 53 2.49 1.08 -19.59
CA GLU A 53 1.68 0.60 -20.72
C GLU A 53 0.75 1.69 -21.28
N SER A 54 0.58 2.81 -20.56
CA SER A 54 -0.18 3.96 -21.03
C SER A 54 0.62 4.84 -21.99
N ASN A 55 -0.09 5.64 -22.79
CA ASN A 55 0.56 6.73 -23.51
C ASN A 55 1.15 7.76 -22.52
N PRO A 56 2.14 8.58 -22.93
CA PRO A 56 2.85 9.47 -22.00
C PRO A 56 1.97 10.48 -21.24
N GLU A 57 0.88 10.97 -21.84
CA GLU A 57 -0.02 11.92 -21.19
C GLU A 57 -0.84 11.25 -20.09
N VAL A 58 -1.40 10.08 -20.40
CA VAL A 58 -2.16 9.27 -19.44
C VAL A 58 -1.25 8.74 -18.33
N GLY A 59 -0.02 8.32 -18.66
CA GLY A 59 0.97 7.89 -17.67
C GLY A 59 1.31 8.98 -16.66
N LYS A 60 1.47 10.23 -17.12
CA LYS A 60 1.69 11.40 -16.25
C LYS A 60 0.48 11.70 -15.36
N GLU A 61 -0.72 11.56 -15.89
CA GLU A 61 -1.96 11.72 -15.12
C GLU A 61 -2.11 10.66 -14.03
N ILE A 62 -1.79 9.39 -14.34
CA ILE A 62 -1.78 8.31 -13.35
C ILE A 62 -0.75 8.60 -12.26
N GLN A 63 0.47 8.99 -12.65
CA GLN A 63 1.52 9.35 -11.70
C GLN A 63 1.12 10.49 -10.77
N SER A 64 0.48 11.55 -11.28
CA SER A 64 0.09 12.71 -10.47
C SER A 64 -1.06 12.38 -9.52
N ARG A 65 -2.06 11.61 -9.96
CA ARG A 65 -3.25 11.29 -9.17
C ARG A 65 -3.00 10.22 -8.11
N VAL A 66 -2.24 9.17 -8.46
CA VAL A 66 -2.12 7.96 -7.64
C VAL A 66 -0.76 7.89 -6.95
N GLY A 67 0.31 8.39 -7.58
CA GLY A 67 1.67 8.22 -7.09
C GLY A 67 1.93 8.85 -5.71
N GLN A 68 1.29 9.97 -5.38
CA GLN A 68 1.41 10.55 -4.03
C GLN A 68 0.80 9.63 -2.96
N ARG A 69 -0.41 9.12 -3.21
CA ARG A 69 -1.13 8.27 -2.26
C ARG A 69 -0.39 6.96 -1.99
N ILE A 70 0.20 6.36 -3.02
CA ILE A 70 1.04 5.15 -2.87
C ILE A 70 2.25 5.43 -1.98
N ARG A 71 2.93 6.57 -2.16
CA ARG A 71 4.09 6.93 -1.31
C ARG A 71 3.70 7.18 0.14
N GLU A 72 2.55 7.81 0.37
CA GLU A 72 2.02 8.02 1.73
C GLU A 72 1.75 6.67 2.42
N LEU A 73 1.09 5.74 1.72
CA LEU A 73 0.81 4.41 2.25
C LEU A 73 2.10 3.60 2.47
N GLU A 74 3.07 3.67 1.54
CA GLU A 74 4.37 3.00 1.68
C GLU A 74 5.15 3.48 2.91
N ASN A 75 5.16 4.79 3.16
CA ASN A 75 5.79 5.34 4.36
C ASN A 75 5.06 4.91 5.64
N ALA A 76 3.73 4.81 5.60
CA ALA A 76 2.93 4.37 6.73
C ALA A 76 3.18 2.88 7.07
N VAL A 77 3.23 2.01 6.06
CA VAL A 77 3.58 0.58 6.21
C VAL A 77 4.99 0.45 6.79
N LYS A 78 5.96 1.21 6.27
CA LYS A 78 7.35 1.20 6.78
C LYS A 78 7.42 1.64 8.25
N ALA A 79 6.69 2.68 8.65
CA ALA A 79 6.66 3.15 10.02
C ALA A 79 6.05 2.09 10.97
N MET A 80 4.98 1.41 10.54
CA MET A 80 4.39 0.29 11.28
C MET A 80 5.37 -0.87 11.46
N GLU A 81 6.14 -1.22 10.41
CA GLU A 81 7.18 -2.24 10.52
C GLU A 81 8.29 -1.86 11.50
N GLU A 82 8.74 -0.59 11.47
CA GLU A 82 9.74 -0.06 12.40
C GLU A 82 9.22 -0.15 13.84
N MET A 83 7.97 0.26 14.11
CA MET A 83 7.36 0.11 15.44
C MET A 83 7.35 -1.35 15.93
N ALA A 84 7.00 -2.29 15.04
CA ALA A 84 6.96 -3.71 15.38
C ALA A 84 8.35 -4.33 15.65
N MET A 85 9.44 -3.69 15.21
CA MET A 85 10.82 -4.12 15.51
C MET A 85 11.39 -3.46 16.78
N GLU A 86 10.82 -2.34 17.21
CA GLU A 86 11.26 -1.59 18.39
C GLU A 86 10.62 -2.05 19.72
N ASP A 87 9.58 -2.89 19.63
CA ASP A 87 8.88 -3.53 20.77
C ASP A 87 9.52 -4.86 21.23
#